data_AF-A0A7W2LBH4-F1
#
_entry.id   AF-A0A7W2LBH4-F1
#
_cell.length_a   1.000
_cell.length_b   1.000
_cell.length_c   1.000
_cell.angle_alpha   90.00
_cell.angle_beta   90.00
_cell.angle_gamma   90.00
#
_symmetry.space_group_name_H-M   'P 1'
#
loop_
_entity.id
_entity.type
_entity.pdbx_description
1 polymer ?
#
loop_
_entity_poly.entity_id
_entity_poly.type
_entity_poly.pdbx_seq_one_letter_code
_entity_poly.pdbx_strand_id
1 'polypeptide(L)'
;MKKIALILLSSTLAACSPSGKPDKANLPTVDELALNPERLKELRKQCKLDRPMLGDQLCNRVAEATRKRFYEDGDVPHTTPKEPPKF
;
A
#
# COMPACT_ATOMS: atom_id res chain seq x y z
N MET A 1 -22.08 28.59 32.29
CA MET A 1 -21.10 29.01 31.27
C MET A 1 -19.92 28.05 31.10
N LYS A 2 -19.19 27.66 32.17
CA LYS A 2 -17.97 26.83 32.06
C LYS A 2 -18.19 25.33 31.72
N LYS A 3 -19.32 24.76 32.16
CA LYS A 3 -19.67 23.34 31.92
C LYS A 3 -20.18 23.05 30.50
N ILE A 4 -20.78 24.05 29.85
CA ILE A 4 -21.32 23.93 28.48
C ILE A 4 -20.16 23.90 27.47
N ALA A 5 -19.10 24.68 27.73
CA ALA A 5 -17.88 24.67 26.91
C ALA A 5 -17.16 23.31 26.92
N LEU A 6 -17.20 22.59 28.05
CA LEU A 6 -16.61 21.26 28.19
C LEU A 6 -17.36 20.18 27.39
N ILE A 7 -18.70 20.29 27.29
CA ILE A 7 -19.54 19.32 26.57
C ILE A 7 -19.40 19.49 25.04
N LEU A 8 -19.21 20.74 24.57
CA LEU A 8 -19.02 21.03 23.14
C LEU A 8 -17.65 20.53 22.61
N LEU A 9 -16.63 20.43 23.46
CA LEU A 9 -15.29 19.98 23.05
C LEU A 9 -15.20 18.46 22.81
N SER A 10 -16.04 17.65 23.46
CA SER A 10 -16.02 16.19 23.29
C SER A 10 -16.62 15.70 21.96
N SER A 11 -17.43 16.51 21.28
CA SER A 11 -18.16 16.09 20.09
C SER A 11 -17.30 16.02 18.82
N THR A 12 -16.11 16.61 18.81
CA THR A 12 -15.24 16.63 17.62
C THR A 12 -14.35 15.39 17.48
N LEU A 13 -14.22 14.56 18.52
CA LEU A 13 -13.42 13.33 18.47
C LEU A 13 -14.14 12.13 17.84
N ALA A 14 -15.46 12.21 17.63
CA ALA A 14 -16.23 11.14 16.98
C ALA A 14 -15.97 11.02 15.47
N ALA A 15 -15.26 11.99 14.87
CA ALA A 15 -14.83 11.90 13.47
C ALA A 15 -13.59 11.00 13.28
N CYS A 16 -12.87 10.66 14.35
CA CYS A 16 -11.80 9.66 14.29
C CYS A 16 -12.33 8.28 14.69
N SER A 17 -13.36 7.81 13.97
CA SER A 17 -13.65 6.38 13.96
C SER A 17 -12.40 5.67 13.44
N PRO A 18 -12.00 4.52 14.02
CA PRO A 18 -11.01 3.67 13.38
C PRO A 18 -11.55 3.35 11.97
N SER A 19 -10.95 3.98 10.94
CA SER A 19 -11.25 3.68 9.55
C SER A 19 -11.27 2.16 9.44
N GLY A 20 -12.43 1.60 9.12
CA GLY A 20 -12.72 0.18 9.22
C GLY A 20 -11.55 -0.56 8.60
N LYS A 21 -10.75 -1.22 9.44
CA LYS A 21 -9.63 -2.01 8.94
C LYS A 21 -10.27 -3.05 8.04
N PRO A 22 -9.94 -3.11 6.73
CA PRO A 22 -10.39 -4.23 5.92
C PRO A 22 -9.93 -5.49 6.64
N ASP A 23 -10.88 -6.39 6.91
CA ASP A 23 -10.65 -7.61 7.66
C ASP A 23 -9.37 -8.27 7.19
N LYS A 24 -8.36 -8.33 8.07
CA LYS A 24 -7.03 -8.89 7.77
C LYS A 24 -7.11 -10.29 7.17
N ALA A 25 -8.22 -10.99 7.40
CA ALA A 25 -8.52 -12.33 6.94
C ALA A 25 -8.72 -12.46 5.42
N ASN A 26 -9.04 -11.38 4.68
CA ASN A 26 -9.42 -11.46 3.26
C ASN A 26 -8.54 -10.64 2.31
N LEU A 27 -7.43 -10.09 2.80
CA LEU A 27 -6.52 -9.33 1.94
C LEU A 27 -5.72 -10.28 1.04
N PRO A 28 -5.67 -10.03 -0.28
CA PRO A 28 -4.96 -10.91 -1.20
C PRO A 28 -3.47 -10.98 -0.87
N THR A 29 -2.86 -12.13 -1.19
CA THR A 29 -1.43 -12.34 -0.98
C THR A 29 -0.62 -11.62 -2.06
N VAL A 30 0.67 -11.44 -1.81
CA VAL A 30 1.61 -10.86 -2.77
C VAL A 30 1.66 -11.69 -4.05
N ASP A 31 1.63 -13.02 -3.91
CA ASP A 31 1.68 -13.96 -5.03
C ASP A 31 0.41 -13.90 -5.88
N GLU A 32 -0.77 -13.89 -5.24
CA GLU A 32 -2.05 -13.72 -5.94
C GLU A 32 -2.12 -12.40 -6.71
N LEU A 33 -1.62 -11.32 -6.10
CA LEU A 33 -1.54 -10.01 -6.75
C LEU A 33 -0.52 -9.98 -7.89
N ALA A 34 0.61 -10.69 -7.74
CA ALA A 34 1.63 -10.77 -8.78
C ALA A 34 1.16 -11.59 -10.00
N LEU A 35 0.33 -12.61 -9.78
CA LEU A 35 -0.26 -13.45 -10.83
C LEU A 35 -1.38 -12.74 -11.60
N ASN A 36 -2.00 -11.69 -11.04
CA ASN A 36 -3.08 -10.94 -11.70
C ASN A 36 -2.68 -9.48 -12.01
N PRO A 37 -2.05 -9.20 -13.17
CA PRO A 37 -1.52 -7.88 -13.50
C PRO A 37 -2.59 -6.80 -13.67
N GLU A 38 -3.77 -7.16 -14.19
CA GLU A 38 -4.86 -6.20 -14.39
C GLU A 38 -5.43 -5.73 -13.04
N ARG A 39 -5.69 -6.66 -12.12
CA ARG A 39 -6.13 -6.33 -10.77
C ARG A 39 -5.07 -5.52 -10.02
N LEU A 40 -3.79 -5.88 -10.15
CA LEU A 40 -2.69 -5.16 -9.54
C LEU A 40 -2.58 -3.72 -10.06
N LYS A 41 -2.73 -3.52 -11.37
CA LYS A 41 -2.71 -2.19 -12.00
C LYS A 41 -3.82 -1.28 -11.48
N GLU A 42 -5.03 -1.82 -11.33
CA GLU A 42 -6.15 -1.03 -10.81
C GLU A 42 -5.96 -0.68 -9.34
N LEU A 43 -5.56 -1.64 -8.51
CA LEU A 43 -5.25 -1.39 -7.10
C LEU A 43 -4.10 -0.37 -6.93
N ARG A 44 -3.09 -0.37 -7.82
CA ARG A 44 -2.03 0.66 -7.82
C ARG A 44 -2.60 2.07 -8.04
N LYS A 45 -3.55 2.23 -8.97
CA LYS A 45 -4.21 3.54 -9.19
C LYS A 45 -5.00 3.94 -7.95
N GLN A 46 -5.81 3.02 -7.43
CA GLN A 46 -6.64 3.32 -6.27
C GLN A 46 -5.79 3.65 -5.04
N CYS A 47 -4.69 2.94 -4.79
CA CYS A 47 -3.74 3.26 -3.72
C CYS A 47 -3.06 4.62 -3.87
N LYS A 48 -2.96 5.17 -5.09
CA LYS A 48 -2.47 6.53 -5.33
C LYS A 48 -3.54 7.57 -5.05
N LEU A 49 -4.81 7.24 -5.32
CA LEU A 49 -5.94 8.16 -5.20
C LEU A 49 -6.49 8.22 -3.78
N ASP A 50 -6.67 7.07 -3.12
CA ASP A 50 -7.32 6.97 -1.82
C ASP A 50 -6.73 5.85 -0.95
N ARG A 51 -5.49 6.07 -0.52
CA ARG A 51 -4.79 5.20 0.42
C ARG A 51 -5.48 5.10 1.80
N PRO A 52 -6.02 6.19 2.40
CA PRO A 52 -6.69 6.11 3.70
C PRO A 52 -7.93 5.21 3.70
N MET A 53 -8.68 5.16 2.58
CA MET A 53 -9.84 4.27 2.44
C MET A 53 -9.43 2.80 2.24
N LEU A 54 -8.42 2.53 1.41
CA LEU A 54 -7.99 1.16 1.09
C LEU A 54 -7.18 0.49 2.21
N GLY A 55 -6.49 1.29 3.02
CA GLY A 55 -5.65 0.83 4.11
C GLY A 55 -4.20 0.52 3.70
N ASP A 56 -3.28 0.89 4.59
CA ASP A 56 -1.83 0.76 4.36
C ASP A 56 -1.39 -0.67 4.07
N GLN A 57 -1.99 -1.65 4.75
CA GLN A 57 -1.63 -3.06 4.61
C GLN A 57 -1.87 -3.56 3.18
N LEU A 58 -3.00 -3.19 2.56
CA LEU A 58 -3.31 -3.57 1.18
C LEU A 58 -2.35 -2.87 0.21
N CYS A 59 -2.16 -1.56 0.36
CA CYS A 59 -1.29 -0.80 -0.54
C CYS A 59 0.18 -1.18 -0.43
N ASN A 60 0.65 -1.63 0.74
CA ASN A 60 1.99 -2.18 0.90
C ASN A 60 2.16 -3.50 0.15
N ARG A 61 1.18 -4.41 0.22
CA ARG A 61 1.21 -5.67 -0.55
C ARG A 61 1.14 -5.44 -2.06
N VAL A 62 0.34 -4.46 -2.50
CA VAL A 62 0.29 -4.02 -3.90
C VAL A 62 1.66 -3.52 -4.36
N ALA A 63 2.36 -2.74 -3.53
CA ALA A 63 3.71 -2.28 -3.84
C ALA A 63 4.69 -3.45 -3.92
N GLU A 64 4.62 -4.39 -2.98
CA GLU A 64 5.46 -5.59 -2.95
C GLU A 64 5.21 -6.51 -4.15
N ALA A 65 3.95 -6.77 -4.51
CA ALA A 65 3.60 -7.56 -5.68
C ALA A 65 4.09 -6.91 -6.98
N THR A 66 4.03 -5.58 -7.06
CA THR A 66 4.61 -4.87 -8.20
C THR A 66 6.12 -5.04 -8.26
N ARG A 67 6.78 -4.91 -7.11
CA ARG A 67 8.23 -5.11 -6.99
C ARG A 67 8.61 -6.52 -7.41
N LYS A 68 7.90 -7.54 -6.92
CA LYS A 68 8.11 -8.94 -7.26
C LYS A 68 7.99 -9.18 -8.77
N ARG A 69 6.95 -8.66 -9.42
CA ARG A 69 6.80 -8.75 -10.89
C ARG A 69 7.91 -8.05 -11.66
N PHE A 70 8.48 -6.98 -11.12
CA PHE A 70 9.56 -6.25 -11.78
C PHE A 70 10.89 -7.00 -11.72
N TYR A 71 11.18 -7.67 -10.60
CA TYR A 71 12.42 -8.42 -10.41
C TYR A 71 12.33 -9.89 -10.83
N GLU A 72 11.13 -10.43 -11.09
CA GLU A 72 10.86 -11.87 -11.26
C GLU A 72 11.57 -12.71 -10.18
N ASP A 73 12.15 -13.87 -10.50
CA ASP A 73 12.86 -14.74 -9.56
C ASP A 73 14.23 -14.19 -9.11
N GLY A 74 14.55 -12.93 -9.46
CA GLY A 74 15.76 -12.25 -8.99
C GLY A 74 17.03 -12.66 -9.72
N ASP A 75 16.93 -13.46 -10.79
CA ASP A 75 18.04 -13.83 -11.66
C ASP A 75 18.33 -12.67 -12.65
N VAL A 76 18.58 -11.48 -12.12
CA VAL A 76 19.11 -10.36 -12.89
C VAL A 76 20.63 -10.50 -12.92
N PRO A 77 21.25 -10.81 -14.08
CA PRO A 77 22.69 -10.97 -14.14
C PRO A 77 23.35 -9.68 -13.66
N HIS A 78 24.27 -9.79 -12.71
CA HIS A 78 25.08 -8.65 -12.31
C HIS A 78 25.95 -8.23 -13.52
N THR A 79 25.55 -7.15 -14.20
CA THR A 79 26.27 -6.62 -15.37
C THR A 79 27.41 -5.71 -14.92
N THR A 80 28.34 -6.21 -14.10
CA THR A 80 29.61 -5.49 -13.92
C THR A 80 30.46 -5.72 -15.16
N PRO A 81 30.81 -4.66 -15.91
CA PRO A 81 31.76 -4.79 -17.00
C PRO A 81 33.08 -5.35 -16.44
N LYS A 82 33.59 -6.44 -17.00
CA LYS A 82 34.88 -7.02 -16.59
C LYS A 82 36.04 -6.06 -16.83
N GLU A 83 35.88 -5.14 -17.78
CA GLU A 83 36.88 -4.16 -18.15
C GLU A 83 36.40 -2.75 -17.80
N PRO A 84 37.29 -1.88 -17.29
CA PRO A 84 36.97 -0.47 -17.09
C PRO A 84 36.66 0.21 -18.44
N PRO A 85 35.75 1.20 -18.46
CA PRO A 85 35.47 1.96 -19.67
C PRO A 85 36.74 2.61 -20.21
N LYS A 86 36.95 2.52 -21.52
CA LYS A 86 37.99 3.27 -22.22
C LYS A 86 37.44 4.68 -22.44
N PHE A 87 37.95 5.65 -21.68
CA PHE A 87 37.72 7.08 -21.91
C PHE A 87 38.81 7.67 -22.79
#